data_AF-A0A2G2KRG4-F1
#
_entry.id   AF-A0A2G2KRG4-F1
#
_cell.length_a   1.000
_cell.length_b   1.000
_cell.length_c   1.000
_cell.angle_alpha   90.00
_cell.angle_beta   90.00
_cell.angle_gamma   90.00
#
_symmetry.space_group_name_H-M   'P 1'
#
loop_
_entity.id
_entity.type
_entity.pdbx_description
1 polymer ?
#
loop_
_entity_poly.entity_id
_entity_poly.type
_entity_poly.pdbx_seq_one_letter_code
_entity_poly.pdbx_strand_id
1 'polypeptide(L)'
;MFKFLITRTMGLIFLYGCSQPPVKENVDIHKKNTNSVQNSHILNCVKKSGHHVYEKKMTCPLSGEDFTSLNLGTHSTSGKSLDWEPLSYMRFPVPLPVCPSNGFVMVETEYAEKRIEKIRTVIESEQYIEMYKHRHATYFLYAKTLELSGEETESQWWLYLNATWEADHCNDETRYKEYALLVIEESKARLTSLASNSEEFWVLSIVIPNMYRRIGEFDKANKYLDGVGDPSLKNQNSNNFYSLAKRLLATAIANNNSDRVAIREEEKT
;
A
#
# COMPACT_ATOMS: atom_id res chain seq x y z
N MET A 1 -19.48 -10.79 -7.88
CA MET A 1 -19.23 -11.44 -9.19
C MET A 1 -19.25 -10.37 -10.28
N PHE A 2 -18.15 -9.64 -10.51
CA PHE A 2 -18.07 -8.66 -11.59
C PHE A 2 -16.69 -8.70 -12.24
N LYS A 3 -16.67 -9.05 -13.53
CA LYS A 3 -15.52 -9.07 -14.43
C LYS A 3 -15.33 -7.66 -15.00
N PHE A 4 -14.10 -7.17 -15.07
CA PHE A 4 -13.72 -6.09 -15.99
C PHE A 4 -12.79 -6.65 -17.06
N LEU A 5 -13.30 -6.71 -18.29
CA LEU A 5 -12.55 -6.84 -19.53
C LEU A 5 -12.21 -5.41 -19.99
N ILE A 6 -10.95 -5.11 -20.29
CA ILE A 6 -10.59 -3.98 -21.17
C ILE A 6 -9.62 -4.50 -22.22
N THR A 7 -10.08 -4.38 -23.46
CA THR A 7 -9.47 -4.76 -24.73
C THR A 7 -8.33 -3.85 -25.15
N ARG A 8 -7.33 -4.45 -25.81
CA ARG A 8 -6.21 -3.81 -26.52
C ARG A 8 -6.70 -2.96 -27.71
N THR A 9 -6.06 -1.81 -27.91
CA THR A 9 -5.68 -1.33 -29.25
C THR A 9 -4.36 -0.57 -29.18
N MET A 10 -3.51 -0.90 -30.15
CA MET A 10 -2.11 -0.52 -30.31
C MET A 10 -2.02 0.63 -31.33
N GLY A 11 -1.17 1.61 -31.09
CA GLY A 11 -0.89 2.69 -32.03
C GLY A 11 0.48 3.32 -31.79
N LEU A 12 1.46 2.96 -32.61
CA LEU A 12 2.78 3.56 -32.73
C LEU A 12 2.69 4.95 -33.38
N ILE A 13 3.40 5.96 -32.86
CA ILE A 13 4.02 7.05 -33.65
C ILE A 13 5.39 7.44 -33.02
N PHE A 14 6.37 7.65 -33.89
CA PHE A 14 7.82 7.83 -33.69
C PHE A 14 8.28 9.29 -33.37
N LEU A 15 9.40 9.38 -32.62
CA LEU A 15 10.55 10.34 -32.60
C LEU A 15 10.37 11.86 -32.81
N TYR A 16 10.91 12.70 -31.91
CA TYR A 16 12.25 13.36 -32.02
C TYR A 16 12.51 14.27 -30.79
N GLY A 17 13.80 14.40 -30.42
CA GLY A 17 14.25 14.90 -29.12
C GLY A 17 14.45 16.41 -28.93
N CYS A 18 14.91 16.77 -27.72
CA CYS A 18 15.85 17.86 -27.48
C CYS A 18 16.45 17.74 -26.06
N SER A 19 17.77 17.74 -26.03
CA SER A 19 18.68 17.72 -24.88
C SER A 19 18.68 19.03 -24.10
N GLN A 20 18.73 18.97 -22.76
CA GLN A 20 19.31 20.05 -21.93
C GLN A 20 20.16 19.46 -20.77
N PRO A 21 21.25 20.15 -20.36
CA PRO A 21 22.28 19.63 -19.46
C PRO A 21 21.89 19.68 -17.97
N PRO A 22 22.60 18.95 -17.08
CA PRO A 22 22.22 18.86 -15.67
C PRO A 22 22.65 20.12 -14.90
N VAL A 23 21.68 20.81 -14.31
CA VAL A 23 21.93 21.82 -13.28
C VAL A 23 22.14 21.09 -11.95
N LYS A 24 23.34 21.23 -11.37
CA LYS A 24 23.63 20.84 -9.99
C LYS A 24 23.02 21.88 -9.06
N GLU A 25 22.04 21.48 -8.25
CA GLU A 25 21.56 22.28 -7.12
C GLU A 25 21.87 21.55 -5.81
N ASN A 26 22.67 22.19 -4.95
CA ASN A 26 22.97 21.75 -3.60
C ASN A 26 21.68 21.79 -2.77
N VAL A 27 21.27 20.65 -2.23
CA VAL A 27 20.11 20.54 -1.34
C VAL A 27 20.54 20.93 0.07
N ASP A 28 20.10 22.11 0.49
CA ASP A 28 20.20 22.62 1.85
C ASP A 28 19.01 22.11 2.69
N ILE A 29 19.27 21.30 3.72
CA ILE A 29 18.30 20.43 4.41
C ILE A 29 17.38 21.20 5.40
N HIS A 30 17.43 22.53 5.43
CA HIS A 30 16.69 23.33 6.43
C HIS A 30 15.65 24.34 5.91
N LYS A 31 15.26 24.29 4.63
CA LYS A 31 14.11 25.08 4.15
C LYS A 31 12.80 24.30 4.26
N LYS A 32 11.94 24.70 5.20
CA LYS A 32 10.50 24.38 5.22
C LYS A 32 9.91 24.74 3.86
N ASN A 33 9.63 23.72 3.05
CA ASN A 33 9.09 23.88 1.70
C ASN A 33 7.57 23.93 1.81
N THR A 34 6.99 25.14 1.80
CA THR A 34 5.56 25.43 1.97
C THR A 34 4.73 25.15 0.69
N ASN A 35 4.92 24.00 0.06
CA ASN A 35 4.19 23.59 -1.15
C ASN A 35 3.71 22.14 -1.04
N SER A 36 3.03 21.80 0.04
CA SER A 36 2.41 20.48 0.16
C SER A 36 1.04 20.57 0.80
N VAL A 37 0.12 19.80 0.23
CA VAL A 37 -1.14 19.35 0.82
C VAL A 37 -0.79 18.47 2.03
N GLN A 38 -0.20 19.08 3.06
CA GLN A 38 0.20 18.41 4.28
C GLN A 38 -0.87 18.68 5.32
N ASN A 39 -1.81 17.75 5.43
CA ASN A 39 -2.43 17.53 6.72
C ASN A 39 -1.31 17.08 7.67
N SER A 40 -0.92 17.94 8.62
CA SER A 40 0.18 17.66 9.55
C SER A 40 -0.08 16.45 10.44
N HIS A 41 -1.31 15.96 10.50
CA HIS A 41 -1.76 14.84 11.31
C HIS A 41 -1.75 13.49 10.57
N ILE A 42 -1.20 13.41 9.36
CA ILE A 42 -1.04 12.13 8.65
C ILE A 42 0.41 11.91 8.21
N LEU A 43 0.80 10.64 8.10
CA LEU A 43 2.05 10.24 7.46
C LEU A 43 1.86 10.27 5.94
N ASN A 44 2.42 11.29 5.27
CA ASN A 44 2.36 11.40 3.82
C ASN A 44 3.68 11.92 3.25
N CYS A 45 4.36 11.09 2.46
CA CYS A 45 5.57 11.45 1.72
C CYS A 45 5.42 11.29 0.20
N VAL A 46 4.19 11.09 -0.27
CA VAL A 46 3.88 11.09 -1.70
C VAL A 46 3.78 12.54 -2.17
N LYS A 47 4.34 12.81 -3.36
CA LYS A 47 4.32 14.13 -3.99
C LYS A 47 3.44 14.08 -5.21
N LYS A 48 2.89 15.24 -5.58
CA LYS A 48 2.26 15.42 -6.89
C LYS A 48 3.23 15.03 -8.01
N SER A 49 2.69 14.42 -9.05
CA SER A 49 3.46 13.92 -10.19
C SER A 49 2.60 14.03 -11.45
N GLY A 50 2.61 15.21 -12.07
CA GLY A 50 1.86 15.49 -13.29
C GLY A 50 0.38 15.08 -13.18
N HIS A 51 -0.07 14.27 -14.15
CA HIS A 51 -1.42 13.72 -14.21
C HIS A 51 -1.56 12.35 -13.50
N HIS A 52 -0.51 11.87 -12.84
CA HIS A 52 -0.45 10.57 -12.18
C HIS A 52 -0.80 10.64 -10.70
N VAL A 53 -0.33 11.70 -10.03
CA VAL A 53 -0.74 12.07 -8.68
C VAL A 53 -1.06 13.56 -8.70
N TYR A 54 -2.34 13.90 -8.54
CA TYR A 54 -2.82 15.27 -8.66
C TYR A 54 -3.59 15.70 -7.42
N GLU A 55 -3.71 17.00 -7.21
CA GLU A 55 -4.47 17.58 -6.11
C GLU A 55 -5.94 17.73 -6.50
N LYS A 56 -6.84 17.34 -5.61
CA LYS A 56 -8.28 17.48 -5.78
C LYS A 56 -8.87 18.15 -4.55
N LYS A 57 -9.69 19.17 -4.75
CA LYS A 57 -10.52 19.76 -3.69
C LYS A 57 -11.65 18.82 -3.34
N MET A 58 -11.91 18.67 -2.05
CA MET A 58 -12.97 17.83 -1.50
C MET A 58 -13.58 18.51 -0.29
N THR A 59 -14.80 18.11 0.04
CA THR A 59 -15.51 18.58 1.24
C THR A 59 -15.69 17.41 2.18
N CYS A 60 -15.32 17.58 3.45
CA CYS A 60 -15.50 16.54 4.46
C CYS A 60 -17.00 16.31 4.71
N PRO A 61 -17.52 15.08 4.59
CA PRO A 61 -18.95 14.82 4.77
C PRO A 61 -19.42 14.93 6.23
N LEU A 62 -18.48 14.94 7.20
CA LEU A 62 -18.82 15.03 8.63
C LEU A 62 -18.80 16.46 9.17
N SER A 63 -17.81 17.26 8.76
CA SER A 63 -17.59 18.63 9.25
C SER A 63 -17.98 19.72 8.25
N GLY A 64 -18.16 19.38 6.97
CA GLY A 64 -18.41 20.33 5.89
C GLY A 64 -17.20 21.17 5.50
N GLU A 65 -16.01 20.89 6.04
CA GLU A 65 -14.80 21.66 5.72
C GLU A 65 -14.27 21.30 4.32
N ASP A 66 -13.83 22.30 3.57
CA ASP A 66 -13.13 22.09 2.30
C ASP A 66 -11.65 21.87 2.54
N PHE A 67 -11.09 20.86 1.89
CA PHE A 67 -9.66 20.57 1.92
C PHE A 67 -9.18 20.03 0.57
N THR A 68 -7.87 20.02 0.39
CA THR A 68 -7.25 19.42 -0.79
C THR A 68 -6.67 18.06 -0.39
N SER A 69 -6.74 17.07 -1.26
CA SER A 69 -6.05 15.78 -1.11
C SER A 69 -5.36 15.37 -2.40
N LEU A 70 -4.31 14.54 -2.26
CA LEU A 70 -3.75 13.82 -3.39
C LEU A 70 -4.73 12.76 -3.88
N ASN A 71 -4.84 12.61 -5.19
CA ASN A 71 -5.66 11.63 -5.86
C ASN A 71 -4.83 10.90 -6.93
N LEU A 72 -5.12 9.62 -7.11
CA LEU A 72 -4.53 8.79 -8.14
C LEU A 72 -5.13 9.14 -9.49
N GLY A 73 -4.28 9.45 -10.45
CA GLY A 73 -4.64 9.63 -11.85
C GLY A 73 -4.24 8.41 -12.69
N THR A 74 -3.91 8.66 -13.95
CA THR A 74 -3.48 7.59 -14.86
C THR A 74 -2.16 7.00 -14.37
N HIS A 75 -2.03 5.68 -14.41
CA HIS A 75 -0.82 5.00 -13.96
C HIS A 75 -0.60 3.73 -14.77
N SER A 76 0.66 3.27 -14.77
CA SER A 76 1.06 1.98 -15.34
C SER A 76 1.89 1.24 -14.31
N THR A 77 1.75 -0.09 -14.28
CA THR A 77 2.54 -0.96 -13.42
C THR A 77 3.22 -2.02 -14.29
N SER A 78 4.44 -2.42 -13.94
CA SER A 78 5.24 -3.39 -14.71
C SER A 78 5.54 -4.68 -13.92
N GLY A 79 5.01 -4.80 -12.71
CA GLY A 79 5.24 -5.94 -11.84
C GLY A 79 4.85 -5.63 -10.40
N LYS A 80 5.38 -6.42 -9.47
CA LYS A 80 5.14 -6.27 -8.03
C LYS A 80 6.42 -6.48 -7.24
N SER A 81 6.49 -5.97 -6.03
CA SER A 81 7.49 -6.36 -5.05
C SER A 81 7.01 -7.59 -4.25
N LEU A 82 7.89 -8.22 -3.46
CA LEU A 82 7.53 -9.38 -2.61
C LEU A 82 6.47 -9.07 -1.54
N ASP A 83 6.22 -7.79 -1.25
CA ASP A 83 5.12 -7.29 -0.41
C ASP A 83 3.92 -6.85 -1.25
N TRP A 84 3.81 -7.31 -2.50
CA TRP A 84 2.75 -6.98 -3.45
C TRP A 84 2.64 -5.52 -3.87
N GLU A 85 3.55 -4.64 -3.44
CA GLU A 85 3.51 -3.26 -3.89
C GLU A 85 3.75 -3.20 -5.41
N PRO A 86 2.88 -2.50 -6.18
CA PRO A 86 3.08 -2.37 -7.62
C PRO A 86 4.39 -1.67 -7.96
N LEU A 87 5.12 -2.23 -8.92
CA LEU A 87 6.28 -1.56 -9.51
C LEU A 87 5.79 -0.52 -10.52
N SER A 88 6.09 0.75 -10.27
CA SER A 88 5.71 1.86 -11.13
C SER A 88 6.74 2.99 -11.06
N TYR A 89 6.62 3.96 -11.97
CA TYR A 89 7.38 5.21 -11.92
C TYR A 89 6.88 6.13 -10.78
N MET A 90 5.69 5.87 -10.26
CA MET A 90 5.13 6.53 -9.08
C MET A 90 5.06 5.58 -7.90
N ARG A 91 4.94 6.14 -6.69
CA ARG A 91 4.83 5.38 -5.43
C ARG A 91 3.37 5.03 -5.16
N PHE A 92 3.14 3.78 -4.73
CA PHE A 92 1.83 3.30 -4.29
C PHE A 92 1.84 3.00 -2.77
N PRO A 93 0.75 3.22 -2.04
CA PRO A 93 -0.48 3.80 -2.52
C PRO A 93 -0.36 5.34 -2.63
N VAL A 94 -1.30 5.95 -3.33
CA VAL A 94 -1.60 7.37 -3.08
C VAL A 94 -2.37 7.42 -1.76
N PRO A 95 -1.97 8.26 -0.79
CA PRO A 95 -2.65 8.33 0.50
C PRO A 95 -4.13 8.61 0.35
N LEU A 96 -4.94 7.95 1.19
CA LEU A 96 -6.37 8.20 1.25
C LEU A 96 -6.61 9.63 1.74
N PRO A 97 -7.62 10.33 1.21
CA PRO A 97 -7.97 11.62 1.73
C PRO A 97 -8.43 11.57 3.18
N VAL A 98 -7.98 12.52 4.01
CA VAL A 98 -8.32 12.58 5.43
C VAL A 98 -8.82 13.97 5.78
N CYS A 99 -10.03 14.05 6.35
CA CYS A 99 -10.62 15.29 6.85
C CYS A 99 -9.69 15.93 7.90
N PRO A 100 -9.23 17.18 7.71
CA PRO A 100 -8.24 17.79 8.59
C PRO A 100 -8.68 17.92 10.05
N SER A 101 -9.93 18.32 10.31
CA SER A 101 -10.39 18.61 11.68
C SER A 101 -10.60 17.38 12.55
N ASN A 102 -10.99 16.25 11.97
CA ASN A 102 -11.49 15.10 12.72
C ASN A 102 -10.83 13.75 12.34
N GLY A 103 -9.94 13.76 11.36
CA GLY A 103 -9.20 12.56 10.96
C GLY A 103 -10.04 11.52 10.21
N PHE A 104 -11.25 11.86 9.75
CA PHE A 104 -12.06 10.92 8.99
C PHE A 104 -11.42 10.59 7.63
N VAL A 105 -11.16 9.30 7.39
CA VAL A 105 -10.59 8.81 6.11
C VAL A 105 -11.70 8.58 5.09
N MET A 106 -11.64 9.33 3.99
CA MET A 106 -12.64 9.27 2.93
C MET A 106 -12.26 8.24 1.86
N VAL A 107 -13.03 7.16 1.76
CA VAL A 107 -12.86 6.10 0.76
C VAL A 107 -13.99 6.02 -0.27
N GLU A 108 -15.15 6.60 0.04
CA GLU A 108 -16.31 6.70 -0.83
C GLU A 108 -16.59 8.16 -1.21
N THR A 109 -17.27 8.34 -2.35
CA THR A 109 -17.78 9.64 -2.79
C THR A 109 -19.06 10.02 -2.06
N GLU A 110 -19.86 9.04 -1.66
CA GLU A 110 -21.14 9.21 -0.98
C GLU A 110 -21.26 8.15 0.12
N TYR A 111 -21.82 8.54 1.27
CA TYR A 111 -21.98 7.64 2.40
C TYR A 111 -23.45 7.52 2.78
N ALA A 112 -23.90 6.31 3.06
CA ALA A 112 -25.19 6.11 3.71
C ALA A 112 -25.18 6.75 5.11
N GLU A 113 -26.28 7.41 5.48
CA GLU A 113 -26.42 8.12 6.76
C GLU A 113 -26.09 7.23 7.97
N LYS A 114 -26.56 5.98 7.94
CA LYS A 114 -26.27 4.98 8.99
C LYS A 114 -24.78 4.69 9.14
N ARG A 115 -24.02 4.72 8.04
CA ARG A 115 -22.57 4.49 8.06
C ARG A 115 -21.84 5.72 8.59
N ILE A 116 -22.28 6.92 8.20
CA ILE A 116 -21.79 8.19 8.72
C ILE A 116 -21.90 8.23 10.25
N GLU A 117 -23.02 7.79 10.82
CA GLU A 117 -23.20 7.80 12.27
C GLU A 117 -22.26 6.84 13.01
N LYS A 118 -22.04 5.65 12.46
CA LYS A 118 -21.04 4.69 12.99
C LYS A 118 -19.63 5.28 12.96
N ILE A 119 -19.25 5.88 11.83
CA ILE A 119 -17.96 6.51 11.66
C ILE A 119 -17.81 7.69 12.63
N ARG A 120 -18.85 8.52 12.79
CA ARG A 120 -18.86 9.64 13.74
C ARG A 120 -18.56 9.16 15.16
N THR A 121 -19.22 8.09 15.60
CA THR A 121 -18.96 7.48 16.91
C THR A 121 -17.49 7.08 17.08
N VAL A 122 -16.88 6.52 16.03
CA VAL A 122 -15.46 6.13 16.05
C VAL A 122 -14.55 7.34 16.10
N ILE A 123 -14.71 8.32 15.21
CA ILE A 123 -13.79 9.46 15.11
C ILE A 123 -13.87 10.40 16.32
N GLU A 124 -14.99 10.39 17.04
CA GLU A 124 -15.18 11.12 18.30
C GLU A 124 -14.69 10.34 19.53
N SER A 125 -14.29 9.08 19.37
CA SER A 125 -13.72 8.28 20.46
C SER A 125 -12.33 8.75 20.85
N GLU A 126 -12.01 8.70 22.15
CA GLU A 126 -10.68 9.04 22.67
C GLU A 126 -9.57 8.22 22.01
N GLN A 127 -9.83 6.93 21.78
CA GLN A 127 -8.90 6.02 21.12
C GLN A 127 -8.54 6.50 19.71
N TYR A 128 -9.53 6.88 18.89
CA TYR A 128 -9.26 7.35 17.52
C TYR A 128 -8.58 8.72 17.50
N ILE A 129 -9.06 9.64 18.34
CA ILE A 129 -8.47 10.97 18.46
C ILE A 129 -6.99 10.88 18.80
N GLU A 130 -6.61 9.99 19.72
CA GLU A 130 -5.22 9.81 20.10
C GLU A 130 -4.38 9.21 18.97
N MET A 131 -4.90 8.22 18.24
CA MET A 131 -4.21 7.70 17.05
C MET A 131 -4.00 8.79 15.99
N TYR A 132 -5.01 9.63 15.73
CA TYR A 132 -4.90 10.68 14.73
C TYR A 132 -3.82 11.72 15.07
N LYS A 133 -3.65 12.08 16.35
CA LYS A 133 -2.56 12.98 16.79
C LYS A 133 -1.17 12.41 16.50
N HIS A 134 -1.03 11.08 16.47
CA HIS A 134 0.23 10.39 16.25
C HIS A 134 0.61 10.24 14.78
N ARG A 135 -0.02 10.96 13.84
CA ARG A 135 0.45 11.04 12.44
C ARG A 135 0.64 9.67 11.77
N HIS A 136 -0.32 8.76 11.93
CA HIS A 136 -0.25 7.46 11.28
C HIS A 136 -0.51 7.54 9.77
N ALA A 137 -0.15 6.45 9.07
CA ALA A 137 -0.48 6.21 7.67
C ALA A 137 -1.99 6.23 7.43
N THR A 138 -2.43 6.70 6.28
CA THR A 138 -3.86 6.90 6.00
C THR A 138 -4.61 5.58 5.88
N TYR A 139 -3.96 4.54 5.34
CA TYR A 139 -4.52 3.19 5.30
C TYR A 139 -4.60 2.53 6.67
N PHE A 140 -3.68 2.87 7.59
CA PHE A 140 -3.77 2.42 8.98
C PHE A 140 -4.97 3.07 9.69
N LEU A 141 -5.16 4.38 9.54
CA LEU A 141 -6.31 5.08 10.11
C LEU A 141 -7.64 4.52 9.58
N TYR A 142 -7.70 4.19 8.29
CA TYR A 142 -8.87 3.54 7.71
C TYR A 142 -9.10 2.14 8.28
N ALA A 143 -8.05 1.32 8.36
CA ALA A 143 -8.10 -0.02 8.98
C ALA A 143 -8.65 0.05 10.41
N LYS A 144 -8.17 1.01 11.22
CA LYS A 144 -8.66 1.25 12.59
C LYS A 144 -10.08 1.79 12.65
N THR A 145 -10.49 2.57 11.66
CA THR A 145 -11.89 3.03 11.57
C THR A 145 -12.85 1.85 11.42
N LEU A 146 -12.50 0.88 10.55
CA LEU A 146 -13.31 -0.33 10.33
C LEU A 146 -13.36 -1.23 11.58
N GLU A 147 -12.22 -1.44 12.23
CA GLU A 147 -12.14 -2.23 13.47
C GLU A 147 -13.03 -1.64 14.57
N LEU A 148 -12.93 -0.33 14.80
CA LEU A 148 -13.68 0.36 15.85
C LEU A 148 -15.17 0.51 15.52
N SER A 149 -15.54 0.54 14.25
CA SER A 149 -16.95 0.58 13.83
C SER A 149 -17.62 -0.80 13.80
N GLY A 150 -16.84 -1.87 14.00
CA GLY A 150 -17.29 -3.26 13.85
C GLY A 150 -17.65 -3.60 12.40
N GLU A 151 -17.11 -2.89 11.42
CA GLU A 151 -17.25 -3.25 10.01
C GLU A 151 -16.27 -4.37 9.67
N GLU A 152 -16.80 -5.54 9.32
CA GLU A 152 -15.99 -6.65 8.84
C GLU A 152 -15.45 -6.36 7.43
N THR A 153 -14.17 -6.65 7.21
CA THR A 153 -13.55 -6.63 5.88
C THR A 153 -12.72 -7.89 5.67
N GLU A 154 -12.89 -8.53 4.52
CA GLU A 154 -12.08 -9.70 4.15
C GLU A 154 -10.61 -9.36 3.87
N SER A 155 -10.24 -8.07 3.89
CA SER A 155 -8.93 -7.59 3.44
C SER A 155 -8.29 -6.61 4.43
N GLN A 156 -8.49 -6.80 5.74
CA GLN A 156 -7.84 -5.98 6.77
C GLN A 156 -6.31 -6.03 6.64
N TRP A 157 -5.75 -7.22 6.39
CA TRP A 157 -4.33 -7.42 6.11
C TRP A 157 -3.82 -6.54 4.96
N TRP A 158 -4.64 -6.29 3.94
CA TRP A 158 -4.28 -5.47 2.78
C TRP A 158 -4.19 -3.99 3.14
N LEU A 159 -5.07 -3.50 4.02
CA LEU A 159 -5.00 -2.12 4.50
C LEU A 159 -3.72 -1.90 5.31
N TYR A 160 -3.37 -2.83 6.20
CA TYR A 160 -2.10 -2.76 6.92
C TYR A 160 -0.90 -2.88 5.99
N LEU A 161 -0.97 -3.68 4.93
CA LEU A 161 0.11 -3.78 3.95
C LEU A 161 0.32 -2.46 3.21
N ASN A 162 -0.75 -1.79 2.79
CA ASN A 162 -0.65 -0.44 2.20
C ASN A 162 -0.08 0.58 3.20
N ALA A 163 -0.40 0.46 4.48
CA ALA A 163 0.20 1.29 5.52
C ALA A 163 1.71 1.06 5.65
N THR A 164 2.19 -0.19 5.50
CA THR A 164 3.65 -0.45 5.45
C THR A 164 4.30 0.28 4.28
N TRP A 165 3.66 0.34 3.12
CA TRP A 165 4.18 1.04 1.95
C TRP A 165 4.23 2.55 2.18
N GLU A 166 3.19 3.15 2.78
CA GLU A 166 3.20 4.57 3.18
C GLU A 166 4.36 4.88 4.14
N ALA A 167 4.59 4.03 5.14
CA ALA A 167 5.69 4.18 6.09
C ALA A 167 7.07 4.02 5.44
N ASP A 168 7.24 3.02 4.58
CA ASP A 168 8.48 2.76 3.84
C ASP A 168 8.84 3.95 2.95
N HIS A 169 7.85 4.54 2.26
CA HIS A 169 8.06 5.74 1.43
C HIS A 169 8.48 6.98 2.21
N CYS A 170 8.17 7.01 3.50
CA CYS A 170 8.61 8.03 4.44
C CYS A 170 9.91 7.69 5.17
N ASN A 171 10.50 6.50 4.94
CA ASN A 171 11.60 5.95 5.71
C ASN A 171 11.30 5.89 7.22
N ASP A 172 10.05 5.57 7.58
CA ASP A 172 9.64 5.44 8.98
C ASP A 172 9.68 3.97 9.41
N GLU A 173 10.86 3.53 9.85
CA GLU A 173 11.10 2.14 10.25
C GLU A 173 10.25 1.72 11.47
N THR A 174 9.92 2.65 12.36
CA THR A 174 9.14 2.36 13.57
C THR A 174 7.70 2.01 13.20
N ARG A 175 7.04 2.88 12.41
CA ARG A 175 5.69 2.61 11.92
C ARG A 175 5.66 1.45 10.93
N TYR A 176 6.69 1.31 10.09
CA TYR A 176 6.82 0.16 9.20
C TYR A 176 6.75 -1.15 9.98
N LYS A 177 7.56 -1.28 11.05
CA LYS A 177 7.58 -2.48 11.88
C LYS A 177 6.24 -2.72 12.59
N GLU A 178 5.63 -1.67 13.13
CA GLU A 178 4.30 -1.74 13.75
C GLU A 178 3.26 -2.31 12.76
N TYR A 179 3.19 -1.75 11.55
CA TYR A 179 2.24 -2.17 10.53
C TYR A 179 2.56 -3.57 9.99
N ALA A 180 3.83 -3.92 9.81
CA ALA A 180 4.24 -5.23 9.34
C ALA A 180 3.82 -6.35 10.31
N LEU A 181 3.86 -6.10 11.63
CA LEU A 181 3.37 -7.04 12.62
C LEU A 181 1.85 -7.26 12.51
N LEU A 182 1.08 -6.20 12.26
CA LEU A 182 -0.36 -6.28 12.00
C LEU A 182 -0.66 -7.03 10.70
N VAL A 183 0.12 -6.79 9.63
CA VAL A 183 0.02 -7.57 8.38
C VAL A 183 0.22 -9.05 8.67
N ILE A 184 1.25 -9.42 9.43
CA ILE A 184 1.56 -10.81 9.76
C ILE A 184 0.39 -11.45 10.52
N GLU A 185 -0.15 -10.78 11.54
CA GLU A 185 -1.26 -11.28 12.34
C GLU A 185 -2.51 -11.53 11.49
N GLU A 186 -2.98 -10.49 10.79
CA GLU A 186 -4.18 -10.55 9.96
C GLU A 186 -4.03 -11.53 8.79
N SER A 187 -2.85 -11.55 8.14
CA SER A 187 -2.59 -12.47 7.03
C SER A 187 -2.59 -13.92 7.49
N LYS A 188 -2.04 -14.22 8.69
CA LYS A 188 -2.07 -15.57 9.24
C LYS A 188 -3.50 -16.00 9.56
N ALA A 189 -4.29 -15.13 10.18
CA ALA A 189 -5.70 -15.42 10.45
C ALA A 189 -6.45 -15.72 9.14
N ARG A 190 -6.31 -14.85 8.13
CA ARG A 190 -6.94 -15.01 6.81
C ARG A 190 -6.50 -16.31 6.11
N LEU A 191 -5.21 -16.63 6.12
CA LEU A 191 -4.64 -17.80 5.45
C LEU A 191 -5.30 -19.13 5.92
N THR A 192 -5.69 -19.24 7.19
CA THR A 192 -6.35 -20.45 7.71
C THR A 192 -7.70 -20.76 7.07
N SER A 193 -8.36 -19.74 6.50
CA SER A 193 -9.66 -19.88 5.84
C SER A 193 -9.55 -20.11 4.33
N LEU A 194 -8.35 -20.00 3.76
CA LEU A 194 -8.13 -20.04 2.32
C LEU A 194 -7.76 -21.44 1.83
N ALA A 195 -8.35 -21.83 0.70
CA ALA A 195 -7.94 -23.04 -0.01
C ALA A 195 -6.63 -22.80 -0.79
N SER A 196 -5.78 -23.82 -0.86
CA SER A 196 -4.49 -23.77 -1.59
C SER A 196 -4.62 -23.60 -3.10
N ASN A 197 -5.83 -23.71 -3.66
CA ASN A 197 -6.12 -23.43 -5.06
C ASN A 197 -6.57 -21.97 -5.31
N SER A 198 -6.60 -21.12 -4.28
CA SER A 198 -6.89 -19.69 -4.39
C SER A 198 -5.60 -18.89 -4.57
N GLU A 199 -5.65 -17.82 -5.35
CA GLU A 199 -4.48 -16.94 -5.52
C GLU A 199 -4.11 -16.23 -4.22
N GLU A 200 -5.10 -15.80 -3.43
CA GLU A 200 -4.88 -15.13 -2.14
C GLU A 200 -4.07 -16.01 -1.17
N PHE A 201 -4.31 -17.34 -1.15
CA PHE A 201 -3.50 -18.26 -0.34
C PHE A 201 -2.00 -18.12 -0.66
N TRP A 202 -1.66 -18.05 -1.95
CA TRP A 202 -0.27 -17.91 -2.39
C TRP A 202 0.30 -16.51 -2.18
N VAL A 203 -0.53 -15.47 -2.30
CA VAL A 203 -0.13 -14.11 -1.91
C VAL A 203 0.31 -14.10 -0.44
N LEU A 204 -0.55 -14.57 0.45
CA LEU A 204 -0.28 -14.54 1.90
C LEU A 204 0.87 -15.48 2.30
N SER A 205 1.00 -16.61 1.62
CA SER A 205 2.14 -17.53 1.81
C SER A 205 3.49 -16.90 1.49
N ILE A 206 3.54 -15.85 0.66
CA ILE A 206 4.77 -15.08 0.38
C ILE A 206 4.85 -13.82 1.25
N VAL A 207 3.74 -13.09 1.43
CA VAL A 207 3.71 -11.84 2.20
C VAL A 207 4.11 -12.06 3.65
N ILE A 208 3.61 -13.12 4.31
CA ILE A 208 3.93 -13.40 5.73
C ILE A 208 5.44 -13.55 5.96
N PRO A 209 6.15 -14.50 5.31
CA PRO A 209 7.60 -14.60 5.48
C PRO A 209 8.35 -13.37 4.97
N ASN A 210 7.85 -12.68 3.94
CA ASN A 210 8.45 -11.43 3.48
C ASN A 210 8.35 -10.30 4.51
N MET A 211 7.25 -10.17 5.26
CA MET A 211 7.14 -9.18 6.33
C MET A 211 8.15 -9.46 7.45
N TYR A 212 8.30 -10.72 7.89
CA TYR A 212 9.35 -11.10 8.84
C TYR A 212 10.74 -10.74 8.33
N ARG A 213 11.03 -11.02 7.05
CA ARG A 213 12.30 -10.64 6.41
C ARG A 213 12.54 -9.13 6.44
N ARG A 214 11.54 -8.33 6.04
CA ARG A 214 11.65 -6.87 5.97
C ARG A 214 11.89 -6.23 7.34
N ILE A 215 11.43 -6.84 8.43
CA ILE A 215 11.67 -6.37 9.81
C ILE A 215 12.91 -7.01 10.47
N GLY A 216 13.73 -7.75 9.70
CA GLY A 216 14.99 -8.35 10.18
C GLY A 216 14.87 -9.69 10.90
N GLU A 217 13.67 -10.28 10.96
CA GLU A 217 13.39 -11.55 11.64
C GLU A 217 13.61 -12.73 10.68
N PHE A 218 14.83 -12.87 10.17
CA PHE A 218 15.16 -13.83 9.10
C PHE A 218 14.90 -15.30 9.47
N ASP A 219 15.18 -15.71 10.71
CA ASP A 219 14.89 -17.07 11.17
C ASP A 219 13.40 -17.40 11.10
N LYS A 220 12.54 -16.44 11.49
CA LYS A 220 11.09 -16.59 11.36
C LYS A 220 10.70 -16.61 9.90
N ALA A 221 11.23 -15.70 9.08
CA ALA A 221 10.98 -15.66 7.65
C ALA A 221 11.29 -17.02 6.99
N ASN A 222 12.44 -17.62 7.30
CA ASN A 222 12.83 -18.93 6.77
C ASN A 222 11.88 -20.02 7.24
N LYS A 223 11.56 -20.08 8.53
CA LYS A 223 10.63 -21.06 9.09
C LYS A 223 9.25 -21.03 8.41
N TYR A 224 8.71 -19.83 8.13
CA TYR A 224 7.44 -19.72 7.43
C TYR A 224 7.58 -20.11 5.95
N LEU A 225 8.67 -19.73 5.28
CA LEU A 225 8.90 -20.06 3.87
C LEU A 225 9.10 -21.57 3.63
N ASP A 226 9.77 -22.28 4.55
CA ASP A 226 9.96 -23.73 4.48
C ASP A 226 8.64 -24.50 4.50
N GLY A 227 7.61 -23.93 5.14
CA GLY A 227 6.25 -24.46 5.16
C GLY A 227 5.43 -24.20 3.88
N VAL A 228 5.93 -23.36 2.97
CA VAL A 228 5.25 -23.05 1.71
C VAL A 228 5.54 -24.17 0.71
N GLY A 229 4.49 -24.87 0.28
CA GLY A 229 4.58 -25.90 -0.76
C GLY A 229 4.83 -25.33 -2.15
N ASP A 230 4.57 -26.14 -3.18
CA ASP A 230 4.64 -25.70 -4.57
C ASP A 230 3.23 -25.30 -5.09
N PRO A 231 3.13 -24.22 -5.89
CA PRO A 231 1.85 -23.73 -6.36
C PRO A 231 1.18 -24.73 -7.31
N SER A 232 -0.09 -25.04 -7.01
CA SER A 232 -0.94 -25.98 -7.76
C SER A 232 -2.22 -25.31 -8.25
N LEU A 233 -2.12 -24.07 -8.73
CA LEU A 233 -3.22 -23.33 -9.34
C LEU A 233 -3.55 -23.88 -10.72
N LYS A 234 -4.79 -23.64 -11.18
CA LYS A 234 -5.21 -24.02 -12.53
C LYS A 234 -4.44 -23.29 -13.63
N ASN A 235 -3.95 -22.08 -13.35
CA ASN A 235 -3.22 -21.26 -14.30
C ASN A 235 -1.71 -21.48 -14.12
N GLN A 236 -1.07 -22.02 -15.16
CA GLN A 236 0.37 -22.29 -15.14
C GLN A 236 1.21 -21.02 -15.02
N ASN A 237 0.78 -19.90 -15.58
CA ASN A 237 1.49 -18.62 -15.43
C ASN A 237 1.44 -18.15 -13.97
N SER A 238 0.31 -18.31 -13.29
CA SER A 238 0.22 -18.02 -11.85
C SER A 238 1.17 -18.94 -11.06
N ASN A 239 1.23 -20.24 -11.37
CA ASN A 239 2.20 -21.15 -10.72
C ASN A 239 3.64 -20.69 -10.93
N ASN A 240 4.01 -20.32 -12.15
CA ASN A 240 5.36 -19.84 -12.47
C ASN A 240 5.68 -18.55 -11.69
N PHE A 241 4.71 -17.63 -11.58
CA PHE A 241 4.85 -16.39 -10.83
C PHE A 241 5.12 -16.65 -9.34
N TYR A 242 4.31 -17.48 -8.68
CA TYR A 242 4.49 -17.78 -7.26
C TYR A 242 5.77 -18.57 -6.97
N SER A 243 6.15 -19.48 -7.87
CA SER A 243 7.45 -20.17 -7.80
C SER A 243 8.63 -19.20 -7.92
N LEU A 244 8.54 -18.19 -8.81
CA LEU A 244 9.54 -17.12 -8.90
C LEU A 244 9.58 -16.29 -7.61
N ALA A 245 8.43 -15.85 -7.10
CA ALA A 245 8.34 -15.07 -5.87
C ALA A 245 8.95 -15.82 -4.68
N LYS A 246 8.64 -17.12 -4.53
CA LYS A 246 9.24 -18.01 -3.51
C LYS A 246 10.76 -18.07 -3.62
N ARG A 247 11.31 -18.25 -4.82
CA ARG A 247 12.78 -18.29 -5.05
C ARG A 247 13.46 -16.96 -4.74
N LEU A 248 12.86 -15.84 -5.16
CA LEU A 248 13.38 -14.51 -4.86
C LEU A 248 13.37 -14.24 -3.36
N LEU A 249 12.30 -14.63 -2.67
CA LEU A 249 12.20 -14.50 -1.22
C LEU A 249 13.24 -15.36 -0.50
N ALA A 250 13.41 -16.62 -0.90
CA ALA A 250 14.42 -17.52 -0.34
C ALA A 250 15.83 -16.93 -0.46
N THR A 251 16.18 -16.43 -1.65
CA THR A 251 17.46 -15.75 -1.91
C THR A 251 17.63 -14.52 -1.01
N ALA A 252 16.59 -13.70 -0.88
CA ALA A 252 16.64 -12.50 -0.05
C ALA A 252 16.82 -12.83 1.44
N ILE A 253 16.15 -13.87 1.95
CA ILE A 253 16.31 -14.37 3.32
C ILE A 253 17.73 -14.88 3.54
N ALA A 254 18.24 -15.74 2.64
CA ALA A 254 19.58 -16.33 2.76
C ALA A 254 20.71 -15.28 2.79
N ASN A 255 20.48 -14.13 2.13
CA ASN A 255 21.43 -13.02 2.09
C ASN A 255 21.22 -11.99 3.21
N ASN A 256 20.32 -12.24 4.18
CA ASN A 256 19.90 -11.25 5.19
C ASN A 256 19.53 -9.88 4.59
N ASN A 257 18.95 -9.90 3.39
CA ASN A 257 18.54 -8.69 2.71
C ASN A 257 17.17 -8.26 3.27
N SER A 258 17.08 -7.09 3.89
CA SER A 258 15.83 -6.47 4.37
C SER A 258 15.23 -5.47 3.37
N ASP A 259 15.93 -5.19 2.27
CA ASP A 259 15.47 -4.24 1.25
C ASP A 259 14.29 -4.78 0.46
N ARG A 260 13.67 -3.90 -0.30
CA ARG A 260 12.60 -4.28 -1.22
C ARG A 260 13.14 -5.12 -2.39
N VAL A 261 12.43 -6.18 -2.72
CA VAL A 261 12.78 -7.09 -3.83
C VAL A 261 11.65 -7.12 -4.83
N ALA A 262 11.98 -6.80 -6.08
CA ALA A 262 11.05 -6.80 -7.20
C ALA A 262 10.86 -8.21 -7.77
N ILE A 263 9.60 -8.57 -8.07
CA ILE A 263 9.20 -9.69 -8.91
C ILE A 263 8.97 -9.13 -10.32
N ARG A 264 9.98 -9.27 -11.17
CA ARG A 264 9.85 -8.95 -12.60
C ARG A 264 9.70 -10.27 -13.34
N GLU A 265 8.67 -10.39 -14.17
CA GLU A 265 8.65 -11.47 -15.15
C GLU A 265 9.87 -11.28 -16.05
N GLU A 266 10.66 -12.33 -16.26
CA GLU A 266 11.77 -12.29 -17.20
C GLU A 266 11.22 -11.78 -18.54
N GLU A 267 11.76 -10.65 -19.03
CA GLU A 267 11.50 -10.22 -20.40
C GLU A 267 11.90 -11.39 -21.27
N LYS A 268 10.92 -11.97 -21.99
CA LYS A 268 11.22 -12.94 -23.04
C LYS A 268 12.10 -12.21 -24.06
N THR A 269 13.41 -12.37 -23.92
CA THR A 269 14.42 -12.01 -24.92
C THR A 269 14.22 -12.83 -26.18
#